data_AF-A0A1W2EL82-F1
#
_entry.id   AF-A0A1W2EL82-F1
#
_cell.length_a   1.000
_cell.length_b   1.000
_cell.length_c   1.000
_cell.angle_alpha   90.00
_cell.angle_beta   90.00
_cell.angle_gamma   90.00
#
_symmetry.space_group_name_H-M   'P 1'
#
loop_
_entity.id
_entity.type
_entity.pdbx_description
1 polymer ?
#
loop_
_entity_poly.entity_id
_entity_poly.type
_entity_poly.pdbx_seq_one_letter_code
_entity_poly.pdbx_strand_id
1 'polypeptide(L)'
;MAQMNQQSGQTMQAGMSGQGASLSDRELLQLALNETKLTAASVNTFALEASSDTLRRDYLTVLGDVHNQEKQIFDLMQQKGYYNVKNANPQEIAQAKSKFSGQAQ
;
A
#
# COMPACT_ATOMS: atom_id res chain seq x y z
N MET A 1 26.92 68.16 -1.52
CA MET A 1 26.84 67.29 -2.72
C MET A 1 27.21 65.89 -2.27
N ALA A 2 26.33 65.05 -1.72
CA ALA A 2 25.04 64.56 -2.20
C ALA A 2 25.14 63.81 -3.54
N GLN A 3 25.43 62.50 -3.48
CA GLN A 3 24.87 61.54 -4.43
C GLN A 3 24.67 60.19 -3.74
N MET A 4 23.44 60.06 -3.25
CA MET A 4 22.73 58.84 -2.91
C MET A 4 22.32 58.19 -4.24
N ASN A 5 22.62 56.91 -4.44
CA ASN A 5 22.00 56.14 -5.51
C ASN A 5 21.38 54.86 -4.93
N GLN A 6 20.05 54.91 -4.83
CA GLN A 6 19.16 53.78 -4.59
C GLN A 6 18.96 53.00 -5.89
N GLN A 7 19.12 51.68 -5.84
CA GLN A 7 18.40 50.75 -6.71
C GLN A 7 18.07 49.54 -5.83
N SER A 8 16.84 49.49 -5.29
CA SER A 8 15.60 49.03 -5.92
C SER A 8 15.43 47.53 -5.67
N GLY A 9 14.55 47.22 -4.72
CA GLY A 9 14.24 45.87 -4.28
C GLY A 9 13.63 45.03 -5.38
N GLN A 10 14.16 43.81 -5.53
CA GLN A 10 13.45 42.71 -6.16
C GLN A 10 12.61 42.02 -5.08
N THR A 11 11.32 42.30 -5.14
CA THR A 11 10.24 41.54 -4.55
C THR A 11 10.28 40.10 -5.06
N MET A 12 10.67 39.16 -4.18
CA MET A 12 10.36 37.74 -4.38
C MET A 12 8.88 37.51 -4.10
N GLN A 13 8.04 37.65 -5.12
CA GLN A 13 6.66 37.15 -5.08
C GLN A 13 6.70 35.65 -5.36
N ALA A 14 6.91 34.85 -4.32
CA ALA A 14 6.67 33.42 -4.38
C ALA A 14 5.18 33.19 -4.66
N GLY A 15 4.87 32.81 -5.89
CA GLY A 15 3.53 32.37 -6.29
C GLY A 15 3.17 31.12 -5.51
N MET A 16 2.39 31.27 -4.45
CA MET A 16 1.75 30.17 -3.76
C MET A 16 0.49 29.79 -4.56
N SER A 17 0.69 29.16 -5.72
CA SER A 17 -0.39 28.47 -6.42
C SER A 17 -0.73 27.22 -5.60
N GLY A 18 -1.68 27.35 -4.68
CA GLY A 18 -2.25 26.23 -3.95
C GLY A 18 -3.11 25.35 -4.86
N GLN A 19 -2.49 24.62 -5.78
CA GLN A 19 -3.09 23.42 -6.32
C GLN A 19 -2.88 22.33 -5.27
N GLY A 20 -3.94 22.02 -4.51
CA GLY A 20 -3.94 20.85 -3.63
C GLY A 20 -3.50 19.63 -4.43
N ALA A 21 -2.53 18.87 -3.92
CA ALA A 21 -2.01 17.70 -4.59
C ALA A 21 -3.18 16.70 -4.83
N SER A 22 -3.54 16.51 -6.10
CA SER A 22 -4.49 15.49 -6.50
C SER A 22 -3.78 14.14 -6.54
N LEU A 23 -4.26 13.16 -5.78
CA LEU A 23 -3.73 11.80 -5.82
C LEU A 23 -4.01 11.18 -7.19
N SER A 24 -3.01 10.52 -7.75
CA SER A 24 -3.17 9.73 -8.97
C SER A 24 -3.97 8.44 -8.72
N ASP A 25 -4.57 7.88 -9.77
CA ASP A 25 -5.21 6.56 -9.75
C ASP A 25 -4.32 5.49 -9.11
N ARG A 26 -3.01 5.54 -9.43
CA ARG A 26 -2.04 4.59 -8.90
C ARG A 26 -1.87 4.73 -7.39
N GLU A 27 -1.77 5.95 -6.89
CA GLU A 27 -1.62 6.22 -5.46
C GLU A 27 -2.89 5.84 -4.70
N LEU A 28 -4.07 6.12 -5.26
CA LEU A 28 -5.34 5.72 -4.68
C LEU A 28 -5.49 4.19 -4.60
N LEU A 29 -5.16 3.48 -5.67
CA LEU A 29 -5.18 2.00 -5.68
C LEU A 29 -4.13 1.41 -4.74
N GLN A 30 -2.95 2.02 -4.66
CA GLN A 30 -1.91 1.58 -3.73
C GLN A 30 -2.32 1.80 -2.27
N LEU A 31 -2.98 2.92 -1.96
CA LEU A 31 -3.56 3.18 -0.65
C LEU A 31 -4.62 2.13 -0.33
N ALA A 32 -5.57 1.89 -1.24
CA ALA A 32 -6.61 0.88 -1.05
C ALA A 32 -6.01 -0.53 -0.83
N LEU A 33 -5.00 -0.92 -1.59
CA LEU A 33 -4.30 -2.19 -1.43
C LEU A 33 -3.60 -2.32 -0.07
N ASN A 34 -3.08 -1.22 0.48
CA ASN A 34 -2.44 -1.22 1.80
C ASN A 34 -3.50 -1.29 2.91
N GLU A 35 -4.61 -0.58 2.76
CA GLU A 35 -5.73 -0.61 3.70
C GLU A 35 -6.36 -2.00 3.79
N THR A 36 -6.53 -2.71 2.67
CA THR A 36 -7.03 -4.10 2.70
C THR A 36 -6.09 -5.03 3.45
N LYS A 37 -4.76 -4.90 3.27
CA LYS A 37 -3.77 -5.70 4.00
C LYS A 37 -3.79 -5.43 5.49
N LEU A 38 -3.85 -4.16 5.88
CA LEU A 38 -3.95 -3.75 7.28
C LEU A 38 -5.23 -4.31 7.90
N THR A 39 -6.36 -4.14 7.21
CA THR A 39 -7.67 -4.64 7.65
C THR A 39 -7.65 -6.15 7.81
N ALA A 40 -7.10 -6.89 6.84
CA ALA A 40 -6.98 -8.35 6.91
C ALA A 40 -6.16 -8.78 8.13
N ALA A 41 -5.02 -8.13 8.39
CA ALA A 41 -4.19 -8.41 9.55
C ALA A 41 -4.95 -8.16 10.87
N SER A 42 -5.62 -7.01 11.00
CA SER A 42 -6.40 -6.67 12.19
C SER A 42 -7.56 -7.63 12.44
N VAL A 43 -8.36 -7.94 11.41
CA VAL A 43 -9.51 -8.85 11.52
C VAL A 43 -9.04 -10.27 11.85
N ASN A 44 -7.92 -10.71 11.27
CA ASN A 44 -7.34 -12.01 11.61
C ASN A 44 -6.91 -12.07 13.09
N THR A 45 -6.27 -11.03 13.63
CA THR A 45 -5.95 -10.95 15.07
C THR A 45 -7.21 -11.06 15.92
N PHE A 46 -8.28 -10.33 15.58
CA PHE A 46 -9.54 -10.41 16.32
C PHE A 46 -10.21 -11.79 16.23
N ALA A 47 -10.14 -12.45 15.07
CA ALA A 47 -10.64 -13.81 14.91
C ALA A 47 -9.88 -14.81 15.80
N LEU A 48 -8.57 -14.63 15.98
CA LEU A 48 -7.74 -15.48 16.83
C LEU A 48 -7.99 -15.27 18.33
N GLU A 49 -8.35 -14.04 18.73
CA GLU A 49 -8.58 -13.67 20.13
C GLU A 49 -10.05 -13.75 20.57
N ALA A 50 -10.98 -14.02 19.64
CA ALA A 50 -12.40 -14.12 19.93
C ALA A 50 -12.75 -15.36 20.77
N SER A 51 -13.32 -15.14 21.97
CA SER A 51 -13.79 -16.21 22.86
C SER A 51 -15.15 -16.78 22.48
N SER A 52 -15.95 -16.04 21.70
CA SER A 52 -17.26 -16.47 21.19
C SER A 52 -17.12 -17.04 19.78
N ASP A 53 -17.61 -18.27 19.58
CA ASP A 53 -17.57 -18.93 18.27
C ASP A 53 -18.39 -18.20 17.19
N THR A 54 -19.52 -17.59 17.59
CA THR A 54 -20.31 -16.78 16.67
C THR A 54 -19.51 -15.56 16.20
N LEU A 55 -18.91 -14.83 17.14
CA LEU A 55 -18.11 -13.64 16.82
C LEU A 55 -16.88 -14.01 15.96
N ARG A 56 -16.21 -15.12 16.29
CA ARG A 56 -15.09 -15.65 15.51
C ARG A 56 -15.52 -15.95 14.07
N ARG A 57 -16.67 -16.60 13.87
CA ARG A 57 -17.21 -16.88 12.53
C ARG A 57 -17.51 -15.61 11.75
N ASP A 58 -18.03 -14.58 12.41
CA ASP A 58 -18.31 -13.29 11.77
C ASP A 58 -17.01 -12.61 11.31
N TYR A 59 -15.97 -12.59 12.16
CA TYR A 59 -14.64 -12.09 11.75
C TYR A 59 -14.05 -12.87 10.57
N LEU A 60 -14.15 -14.20 10.57
CA LEU A 60 -13.65 -15.02 9.46
C LEU A 60 -14.43 -14.77 8.15
N THR A 61 -15.72 -14.46 8.24
CA THR A 61 -16.53 -14.07 7.09
C THR A 61 -16.05 -12.74 6.51
N VAL A 62 -15.90 -11.72 7.37
CA VAL A 62 -15.36 -10.40 6.98
C VAL A 62 -13.95 -10.53 6.40
N LEU A 63 -13.08 -11.36 7.00
CA LEU A 63 -11.73 -11.61 6.49
C LEU A 63 -11.75 -12.20 5.08
N GLY A 64 -12.67 -13.13 4.80
CA GLY A 64 -12.89 -13.66 3.46
C GLY A 64 -13.27 -12.57 2.44
N ASP A 65 -14.16 -11.66 2.81
CA ASP A 65 -14.56 -10.53 1.97
C ASP A 65 -13.39 -9.57 1.71
N VAL A 66 -12.59 -9.27 2.74
CA VAL A 66 -11.40 -8.41 2.60
C VAL A 66 -10.37 -9.05 1.67
N HIS A 67 -10.12 -10.35 1.75
CA HIS A 67 -9.23 -11.04 0.81
C HIS A 67 -9.74 -10.96 -0.64
N ASN A 68 -11.06 -11.09 -0.85
CA ASN A 68 -11.65 -10.95 -2.18
C ASN A 68 -11.46 -9.53 -2.73
N GLN A 69 -11.65 -8.50 -1.89
CA GLN A 69 -11.42 -7.10 -2.27
C GLN A 69 -9.95 -6.82 -2.58
N GLU A 70 -9.02 -7.29 -1.72
CA GLU A 70 -7.58 -7.17 -1.95
C GLU A 70 -7.20 -7.78 -3.31
N LYS A 71 -7.72 -8.96 -3.63
CA LYS A 71 -7.45 -9.64 -4.91
C LYS A 71 -7.95 -8.84 -6.10
N GLN A 72 -9.16 -8.28 -6.03
CA GLN A 72 -9.71 -7.44 -7.09
C GLN A 72 -8.87 -6.18 -7.32
N ILE A 73 -8.43 -5.51 -6.26
CA ILE A 73 -7.56 -4.33 -6.35
C ILE A 73 -6.22 -4.72 -6.96
N PHE A 74 -5.61 -5.80 -6.48
CA PHE A 74 -4.35 -6.32 -6.99
C PHE A 74 -4.43 -6.63 -8.50
N ASP A 75 -5.46 -7.35 -8.94
CA ASP A 75 -5.65 -7.70 -10.35
C ASP A 75 -5.88 -6.47 -11.22
N LEU A 76 -6.66 -5.49 -10.74
CA LEU A 76 -6.83 -4.21 -11.43
C LEU A 76 -5.51 -3.44 -11.55
N MET A 77 -4.70 -3.40 -10.49
CA MET A 77 -3.38 -2.76 -10.53
C MET A 77 -2.42 -3.48 -11.48
N GLN A 78 -2.46 -4.81 -11.56
CA GLN A 78 -1.69 -5.57 -12.55
C GLN A 78 -2.14 -5.26 -13.98
N GLN A 79 -3.46 -5.26 -14.23
CA GLN A 79 -4.03 -4.94 -15.55
C GLN A 79 -3.65 -3.52 -16.01
N LYS A 80 -3.61 -2.55 -15.09
CA LYS A 80 -3.17 -1.18 -15.36
C LYS A 80 -1.64 -1.02 -15.42
N GLY A 81 -0.87 -2.07 -15.15
CA GLY A 81 0.60 -2.04 -15.12
C GLY A 81 1.19 -1.28 -13.93
N TYR A 82 0.38 -1.03 -12.89
CA TYR A 82 0.78 -0.30 -11.67
C TYR A 82 1.48 -1.20 -10.65
N TYR A 83 1.25 -2.51 -10.73
CA TYR A 83 1.84 -3.51 -9.85
C TYR A 83 2.32 -4.69 -10.70
N ASN A 84 3.63 -4.88 -10.81
CA ASN A 84 4.21 -5.95 -11.62
C ASN A 84 4.86 -6.99 -10.71
N VAL A 85 4.28 -8.19 -10.65
CA VAL A 85 4.86 -9.32 -9.92
C VAL A 85 5.57 -10.23 -10.91
N LYS A 86 6.80 -10.61 -10.59
CA LYS A 86 7.53 -11.63 -11.36
C LYS A 86 7.22 -12.99 -10.75
N ASN A 87 6.81 -13.94 -11.59
CA ASN A 87 6.77 -15.33 -11.17
C ASN A 87 8.19 -15.79 -10.80
N ALA A 88 8.32 -16.50 -9.69
CA ALA A 88 9.57 -17.13 -9.31
C ALA A 88 9.96 -18.17 -10.37
N ASN A 89 11.23 -18.20 -10.74
CA ASN A 89 11.74 -19.20 -11.66
C ASN A 89 11.92 -20.57 -10.96
N PRO A 90 12.02 -21.69 -11.70
CA PRO A 90 12.18 -23.02 -11.11
C PRO A 90 13.40 -23.17 -10.18
N GLN A 91 14.48 -22.42 -10.43
CA GLN A 91 15.69 -22.47 -9.61
C GLN A 91 15.47 -21.76 -8.26
N GLU A 92 14.81 -20.60 -8.25
CA GLU A 92 14.41 -19.89 -7.02
C GLU A 92 13.47 -20.76 -6.18
N ILE A 93 12.53 -21.47 -6.83
CA ILE A 93 11.64 -22.42 -6.17
C ILE A 93 12.43 -23.58 -5.55
N ALA A 94 13.37 -24.16 -6.30
CA ALA A 94 14.21 -25.26 -5.80
C ALA A 94 15.10 -24.83 -4.61
N GLN A 95 15.67 -23.62 -4.69
CA GLN A 95 16.47 -23.03 -3.62
C GLN A 95 15.64 -22.75 -2.36
N ALA A 96 14.42 -22.23 -2.51
CA ALA A 96 13.52 -22.01 -1.38
C ALA A 96 13.16 -23.34 -0.70
N LYS A 97 12.84 -24.38 -1.49
CA LYS A 97 12.56 -25.73 -0.96
C LYS A 97 13.74 -26.28 -0.15
N SER A 98 14.97 -26.18 -0.66
CA SER A 98 16.15 -26.71 0.05
C SER A 98 16.44 -25.98 1.36
N LYS A 99 16.22 -24.65 1.38
CA LYS A 99 16.40 -23.82 2.58
C LYS A 99 15.50 -24.28 3.74
N PHE A 100 14.26 -24.64 3.46
CA PHE A 100 13.31 -25.05 4.49
C PHE A 100 13.31 -26.56 4.77
N SER A 101 13.73 -27.41 3.82
CA SER A 101 13.89 -28.85 4.09
C SER A 101 14.99 -29.14 5.11
N GLY A 102 16.04 -28.30 5.18
CA GLY A 102 17.10 -28.42 6.18
C GLY A 102 16.78 -27.82 7.55
N GLN A 103 15.67 -27.10 7.70
CA GLN A 103 15.25 -26.49 8.98
C GLN A 103 14.27 -27.36 9.77
N ALA A 104 13.81 -28.49 9.20
CA ALA A 104 12.90 -29.44 9.85
C ALA A 104 13.63 -30.57 10.59
N GLN A 105 14.92 -30.40 10.92
CA GLN A 105 15.72 -31.31 11.76
C GLN A 105 16.08 -30.67 13.10
#